data_AF-A0A7R9J3Z0-F1
#
_entry.id   AF-A0A7R9J3Z0-F1
#
_cell.length_a   1.000
_cell.length_b   1.000
_cell.length_c   1.000
_cell.angle_alpha   90.00
_cell.angle_beta   90.00
_cell.angle_gamma   90.00
#
_symmetry.space_group_name_H-M   'P 1'
#
loop_
_entity.id
_entity.type
_entity.pdbx_description
1 polymer ?
#
loop_
_entity_poly.entity_id
_entity_poly.type
_entity_poly.pdbx_seq_one_letter_code
_entity_poly.pdbx_strand_id
1 'polypeptide(L)'
;MVKLNLFDVFTGEREEVNHFAEHIFNRCLTVEVHVKTTRDPMQEDSLHQVNSYIDSLVVSLREDPTGTKTRCVMYMNACSSQAQGAADKNFEAVILGCTLDDQKRIKKRLQGLLDYIDTSTRFG
;
A
#
# COMPACT_ATOMS: atom_id res chain seq x y z
N MET A 1 -56.48 -33.83 10.96
CA MET A 1 -55.11 -34.33 10.77
C MET A 1 -54.39 -33.33 9.88
N VAL A 2 -53.58 -32.44 10.46
CA VAL A 2 -52.85 -31.43 9.69
C VAL A 2 -51.71 -32.15 8.96
N LYS A 3 -51.73 -32.20 7.64
CA LYS A 3 -50.59 -32.69 6.85
C LYS A 3 -49.51 -31.62 6.91
N LEU A 4 -48.49 -31.83 7.74
CA LEU A 4 -47.26 -31.04 7.67
C LEU A 4 -46.58 -31.42 6.35
N ASN A 5 -46.47 -30.47 5.43
CA ASN A 5 -45.81 -30.70 4.16
C ASN A 5 -44.30 -30.73 4.43
N LEU A 6 -43.63 -31.83 4.10
CA LEU A 6 -42.20 -32.02 4.38
C LEU A 6 -41.34 -30.92 3.74
N PHE A 7 -41.79 -30.39 2.61
CA PHE A 7 -41.17 -29.23 1.95
C PHE A 7 -41.19 -27.98 2.82
N ASP A 8 -42.30 -27.69 3.50
CA ASP A 8 -42.46 -26.51 4.36
C ASP A 8 -41.54 -26.58 5.60
N VAL A 9 -41.30 -27.80 6.10
CA VAL A 9 -40.36 -28.05 7.21
C VAL A 9 -38.93 -27.78 6.78
N PHE A 10 -38.50 -28.32 5.63
CA PHE A 10 -37.14 -28.11 5.12
C PHE A 10 -36.88 -26.64 4.72
N THR A 11 -37.89 -25.93 4.21
CA THR A 11 -37.76 -24.49 3.93
C THR A 11 -37.63 -23.69 5.23
N GLY A 12 -38.40 -24.03 6.26
CA GLY A 12 -38.29 -23.39 7.58
C GLY A 12 -36.91 -23.58 8.21
N GLU A 13 -36.40 -24.81 8.23
CA GLU A 13 -35.04 -25.08 8.75
C GLU A 13 -33.95 -24.33 7.98
N ARG A 14 -34.08 -24.22 6.66
CA ARG A 14 -33.14 -23.47 5.82
C ARG A 14 -33.18 -21.97 6.11
N GLU A 15 -34.38 -21.41 6.29
CA GLU A 15 -34.56 -19.99 6.63
C GLU A 15 -33.98 -19.67 8.01
N GLU A 16 -34.19 -20.54 8.99
CA GLU A 16 -33.61 -20.39 10.33
C GLU A 16 -32.07 -20.42 10.30
N VAL A 17 -31.49 -21.37 9.56
CA VAL A 17 -30.04 -21.46 9.38
C VAL A 17 -29.49 -20.21 8.70
N ASN A 18 -30.16 -19.72 7.66
CA ASN A 18 -29.74 -18.50 6.96
C ASN A 18 -29.83 -17.26 7.85
N HIS A 19 -30.91 -17.09 8.60
CA HIS A 19 -31.05 -15.97 9.52
C HIS A 19 -29.97 -16.00 10.62
N PHE A 20 -29.68 -17.19 11.16
CA PHE A 20 -28.62 -17.34 12.15
C PHE A 20 -27.24 -17.03 11.55
N ALA A 21 -26.97 -17.49 10.33
CA ALA A 21 -25.73 -17.18 9.61
C ALA A 21 -25.59 -15.67 9.33
N GLU A 22 -26.65 -15.00 8.86
CA GLU A 22 -26.67 -13.55 8.65
C GLU A 22 -26.45 -12.78 9.95
N HIS A 23 -27.07 -13.21 11.04
CA HIS A 23 -26.89 -12.56 12.34
C HIS A 23 -25.44 -12.68 12.84
N ILE A 24 -24.81 -13.85 12.72
CA ILE A 24 -23.39 -14.03 13.04
C ILE A 24 -22.53 -13.17 12.11
N PHE A 25 -22.81 -13.19 10.81
CA PHE A 25 -22.08 -12.42 9.82
C PHE A 25 -22.12 -10.92 10.12
N ASN A 26 -23.31 -10.37 10.37
CA ASN A 26 -23.49 -8.96 10.72
C ASN A 26 -22.75 -8.57 12.00
N ARG A 27 -22.68 -9.47 12.98
CA ARG A 27 -21.86 -9.24 14.19
C ARG A 27 -20.37 -9.23 13.86
N CYS A 28 -19.89 -10.11 13.00
CA CYS A 28 -18.49 -10.11 12.56
C CYS A 28 -18.11 -8.83 11.81
N LEU A 29 -19.04 -8.22 11.07
CA LEU A 29 -18.82 -6.94 10.40
C LEU A 29 -18.63 -5.74 11.34
N THR A 30 -19.02 -5.87 12.62
CA THR A 30 -18.80 -4.81 13.62
C THR A 30 -17.38 -4.79 14.19
N VAL A 31 -16.55 -5.78 13.86
CA VAL A 31 -15.17 -5.88 14.35
C VAL A 31 -14.23 -5.16 13.39
N GLU A 32 -13.52 -4.15 13.89
CA GLU A 32 -12.49 -3.44 13.13
C GLU A 32 -11.11 -4.03 13.39
N VAL A 33 -10.51 -4.68 12.38
CA VAL A 33 -9.19 -5.29 12.47
C VAL A 33 -8.13 -4.31 11.95
N HIS A 34 -7.21 -3.91 12.83
CA HIS A 34 -6.09 -3.04 12.49
C HIS A 34 -4.78 -3.83 12.45
N VAL A 35 -4.12 -3.84 11.30
CA VAL A 35 -2.75 -4.33 11.18
C VAL A 35 -1.80 -3.15 11.31
N LYS A 36 -0.97 -3.16 12.36
CA LYS A 36 0.07 -2.15 12.58
C LYS A 36 1.43 -2.72 12.19
N THR A 37 2.17 -1.98 11.37
CA THR A 37 3.58 -2.27 11.11
C THR A 37 4.37 -1.86 12.37
N THR A 38 4.95 -2.82 13.09
CA THR A 38 5.86 -2.54 14.20
C THR A 38 7.25 -2.27 13.65
N ARG A 39 7.91 -1.22 14.14
CA ARG A 39 9.27 -0.85 13.77
C ARG A 39 10.18 -0.85 15.00
N ASP A 40 11.40 -1.28 14.81
CA ASP A 40 12.48 -0.98 15.75
C ASP A 40 13.07 0.42 15.47
N PRO A 41 13.90 0.97 16.39
CA PRO A 41 14.48 2.30 16.20
C PRO A 41 15.28 2.47 14.90
N MET A 42 16.00 1.43 14.46
CA MET A 42 16.81 1.48 13.24
C MET A 42 15.94 1.52 11.99
N GLN A 43 14.82 0.80 11.99
CA GLN A 43 13.82 0.85 10.92
C GLN A 43 13.12 2.21 10.85
N GLU A 44 12.84 2.83 12.00
CA GLU A 44 12.26 4.18 12.04
C GLU A 44 13.25 5.23 11.52
N ASP A 45 14.52 5.16 11.92
CA ASP A 45 15.59 6.04 11.42
C ASP A 45 15.77 5.90 9.89
N SER A 46 15.76 4.65 9.39
CA SER A 46 15.80 4.37 7.95
C SER A 46 14.61 4.98 7.23
N LEU A 47 13.41 4.85 7.78
CA LEU A 47 12.19 5.43 7.22
C LEU A 47 12.24 6.96 7.20
N HIS A 48 12.73 7.59 8.28
CA HIS A 48 12.96 9.03 8.33
C HIS A 48 13.92 9.50 7.24
N GLN A 49 15.02 8.79 7.04
CA GLN A 49 16.00 9.13 6.02
C GLN A 49 15.44 8.95 4.61
N VAL A 50 14.66 7.89 4.34
CA VAL A 50 13.94 7.74 3.06
C VAL A 50 12.98 8.91 2.82
N ASN A 51 12.23 9.33 3.83
CA ASN A 51 11.33 10.47 3.70
C ASN A 51 12.08 11.75 3.33
N SER A 52 13.24 12.00 3.95
CA SER A 52 14.10 13.15 3.59
C SER A 52 14.56 13.11 2.13
N TYR A 53 14.86 11.94 1.57
CA TYR A 53 15.20 11.82 0.14
C TYR A 53 14.00 12.19 -0.76
N ILE A 54 12.78 11.74 -0.40
CA ILE A 54 11.57 12.06 -1.14
C ILE A 54 11.25 13.55 -1.05
N ASP A 55 11.35 14.15 0.12
CA ASP A 55 11.11 15.58 0.32
C ASP A 55 12.08 16.42 -0.51
N SER A 56 13.34 15.98 -0.61
CA SER A 56 14.35 16.62 -1.47
C SER A 56 13.96 16.59 -2.95
N LEU A 57 13.33 15.50 -3.45
CA LEU A 57 12.79 15.47 -4.81
C LEU A 57 11.70 16.52 -5.01
N VAL A 58 10.79 16.66 -4.04
CA VAL A 58 9.69 17.63 -4.13
C VAL A 58 10.22 19.06 -4.17
N VAL A 59 11.23 19.38 -3.36
CA VAL A 59 11.87 20.70 -3.34
C VAL A 59 12.59 20.97 -4.66
N SER A 60 13.41 20.03 -5.14
CA SER A 60 14.20 20.18 -6.37
C SER A 60 13.35 20.24 -7.64
N LEU A 61 12.09 19.80 -7.61
CA LEU A 61 11.23 19.74 -8.78
C LEU A 61 11.02 21.10 -9.46
N ARG A 62 10.99 22.20 -8.70
CA ARG A 62 10.81 23.54 -9.27
C ARG A 62 12.06 24.07 -9.97
N GLU A 63 13.23 23.64 -9.52
CA GLU A 63 14.53 24.15 -9.97
C GLU A 63 15.09 23.31 -11.13
N ASP A 64 14.97 21.98 -11.02
CA ASP A 64 15.47 21.03 -12.01
C ASP A 64 14.49 19.85 -12.19
N PRO A 65 13.42 20.03 -12.99
CA PRO A 65 12.44 18.96 -13.22
C PRO A 65 13.04 17.71 -13.86
N THR A 66 13.98 17.88 -14.80
CA THR A 66 14.56 16.76 -15.56
C THR A 66 15.52 15.94 -14.70
N GLY A 67 16.40 16.58 -13.93
CA GLY A 67 17.27 15.89 -12.98
C GLY A 67 16.49 15.26 -11.84
N THR A 68 15.44 15.94 -11.34
CA THR A 68 14.53 15.38 -10.34
C THR A 68 13.82 14.12 -10.85
N LYS A 69 13.31 14.15 -12.09
CA LYS A 69 12.72 12.96 -12.73
C LYS A 69 13.72 11.81 -12.79
N THR A 70 14.95 12.10 -13.25
CA THR A 70 16.02 11.10 -13.36
C THR A 70 16.33 10.46 -12.01
N ARG A 71 16.47 11.27 -10.96
CA ARG A 71 16.73 10.79 -9.59
C ARG A 71 15.55 9.98 -9.04
N CYS A 72 14.32 10.41 -9.30
CA CYS A 72 13.11 9.67 -8.92
C CYS A 72 13.07 8.27 -9.59
N VAL A 73 13.48 8.16 -10.86
CA VAL A 73 13.62 6.87 -11.54
C VAL A 73 14.71 6.01 -10.90
N MET A 74 15.85 6.59 -10.52
CA MET A 74 16.91 5.85 -9.82
C MET A 74 16.45 5.32 -8.46
N TYR A 75 15.63 6.07 -7.71
CA TYR A 75 15.01 5.59 -6.46
C TYR A 75 13.99 4.48 -6.72
N MET A 76 13.17 4.61 -7.76
CA MET A 76 12.24 3.55 -8.18
C MET A 76 12.96 2.24 -8.52
N ASN A 77 14.11 2.34 -9.19
CA ASN A 77 14.95 1.17 -9.49
C ASN A 77 15.54 0.55 -8.22
N ALA A 78 15.97 1.38 -7.25
CA ALA A 78 16.46 0.90 -5.96
C ALA A 78 15.40 0.16 -5.13
N CYS A 79 14.11 0.38 -5.38
CA CYS A 79 13.02 -0.37 -4.73
C CYS A 79 12.76 -1.76 -5.36
N SER A 80 13.54 -2.20 -6.35
CA SER A 80 13.27 -3.44 -7.08
C SER A 80 14.54 -4.18 -7.48
N SER A 81 14.70 -5.42 -6.99
CA SER A 81 15.82 -6.29 -7.35
C SER A 81 15.87 -6.69 -8.84
N GLN A 82 14.77 -6.50 -9.58
CA GLN A 82 14.65 -6.80 -11.01
C GLN A 82 14.80 -5.57 -11.90
N ALA A 83 15.09 -4.39 -11.34
CA ALA A 83 15.24 -3.19 -12.14
C ALA A 83 16.46 -3.32 -13.08
N GLN A 84 16.27 -2.98 -14.36
CA GLN A 84 17.35 -3.02 -15.37
C GLN A 84 18.05 -1.67 -15.57
N GLY A 85 17.65 -0.63 -14.81
CA GLY A 85 18.23 0.71 -14.88
C GLY A 85 19.19 1.00 -13.74
N ALA A 86 19.91 2.12 -13.84
CA ALA A 86 20.75 2.61 -12.76
C ALA A 86 19.91 2.88 -11.51
N ALA A 87 20.39 2.40 -10.36
CA ALA A 87 19.80 2.62 -9.05
C ALA A 87 20.72 3.51 -8.21
N ASP A 88 20.13 4.35 -7.36
CA ASP A 88 20.90 5.11 -6.37
C ASP A 88 21.28 4.19 -5.21
N LYS A 89 22.58 3.94 -5.03
CA LYS A 89 23.09 3.00 -4.03
C LYS A 89 22.96 3.50 -2.59
N ASN A 90 22.95 4.81 -2.38
CA ASN A 90 22.73 5.38 -1.06
C ASN A 90 21.27 5.22 -0.65
N PHE A 91 20.34 5.54 -1.56
CA PHE A 91 18.92 5.30 -1.34
C PHE A 91 18.63 3.81 -1.16
N GLU A 92 19.23 2.94 -1.98
CA GLU A 92 19.09 1.48 -1.90
C GLU A 92 19.50 0.93 -0.54
N ALA A 93 20.63 1.37 0.01
CA ALA A 93 21.08 0.95 1.34
C ALA A 93 20.08 1.33 2.44
N VAL A 94 19.52 2.54 2.37
CA VAL A 94 18.59 3.06 3.39
C VAL A 94 17.21 2.40 3.27
N ILE A 95 16.69 2.22 2.05
CA ILE A 95 15.36 1.60 1.84
C ILE A 95 15.35 0.13 2.28
N LEU A 96 16.47 -0.58 2.14
CA LEU A 96 16.62 -1.96 2.64
C LEU A 96 16.57 -2.03 4.17
N GLY A 97 16.87 -0.95 4.89
CA GLY A 97 16.69 -0.82 6.33
C GLY A 97 15.23 -0.66 6.77
N CYS A 98 14.31 -0.36 5.85
CA CYS A 98 12.89 -0.22 6.15
C CYS A 98 12.16 -1.57 6.15
N THR A 99 10.98 -1.63 6.77
CA THR A 99 10.10 -2.82 6.69
C THR A 99 9.60 -3.05 5.25
N LEU A 100 9.28 -4.28 4.89
CA LEU A 100 8.73 -4.61 3.56
C LEU A 100 7.46 -3.83 3.22
N ASP A 101 6.61 -3.56 4.22
CA ASP A 101 5.40 -2.77 4.01
C ASP A 101 5.72 -1.30 3.70
N ASP A 102 6.73 -0.74 4.37
CA ASP A 102 7.20 0.61 4.06
C ASP A 102 7.83 0.66 2.68
N GLN A 103 8.68 -0.30 2.32
CA GLN A 103 9.27 -0.37 0.97
C GLN A 103 8.19 -0.37 -0.12
N LYS A 104 7.10 -1.14 0.05
CA LYS A 104 5.95 -1.14 -0.87
C LYS A 104 5.25 0.21 -0.91
N ARG A 105 5.00 0.83 0.25
CA ARG A 105 4.35 2.15 0.36
C ARG A 105 5.20 3.25 -0.28
N ILE A 106 6.50 3.23 -0.04
CA ILE A 106 7.48 4.17 -0.60
C ILE A 106 7.54 4.05 -2.12
N LYS A 107 7.63 2.84 -2.66
CA LYS A 107 7.57 2.61 -4.11
C LYS A 107 6.30 3.19 -4.73
N LYS A 108 5.15 3.00 -4.07
CA LYS A 108 3.87 3.59 -4.52
C LYS A 108 3.89 5.12 -4.50
N ARG A 109 4.49 5.73 -3.47
CA ARG A 109 4.66 7.20 -3.37
C ARG A 109 5.57 7.74 -4.48
N LEU A 110 6.70 7.09 -4.71
CA LEU A 110 7.64 7.45 -5.78
C LEU A 110 7.00 7.32 -7.17
N GLN A 111 6.19 6.28 -7.41
CA GLN A 111 5.43 6.16 -8.65
C GLN A 111 4.46 7.33 -8.84
N GLY A 112 3.66 7.67 -7.82
CA GLY A 112 2.74 8.79 -7.90
C GLY A 112 3.44 10.13 -8.11
N LEU A 113 4.62 10.32 -7.50
CA LEU A 113 5.44 11.50 -7.73
C LEU A 113 5.96 11.54 -9.17
N LEU A 114 6.46 10.42 -9.71
CA LEU A 114 6.93 10.33 -11.09
C LEU A 114 5.81 10.64 -12.09
N ASP A 115 4.61 10.10 -11.87
CA ASP A 115 3.42 10.36 -12.70
C ASP A 115 3.08 11.86 -12.69
N TYR A 116 3.17 12.51 -11.52
CA TYR A 116 2.96 13.94 -11.39
C TYR A 116 4.02 14.76 -12.14
N ILE A 117 5.30 14.39 -12.06
CA ILE A 117 6.38 15.05 -12.79
C ILE A 117 6.17 14.92 -14.30
N ASP A 118 5.78 13.74 -14.77
CA ASP A 118 5.50 13.48 -16.18
C ASP A 118 4.29 14.25 -16.70
N THR A 119 3.30 14.48 -15.83
CA THR A 119 2.14 15.30 -16.19
C THR A 119 2.52 16.78 -16.20
N SER A 120 3.28 17.24 -15.21
CA SER A 120 3.68 18.65 -15.08
C SER A 120 4.64 19.10 -16.19
N THR A 121 5.50 18.21 -16.66
CA THR A 121 6.43 18.48 -17.78
C THR A 121 5.77 18.46 -19.15
N ARG A 122 4.54 17.92 -19.30
CA ARG A 122 3.78 17.97 -20.57
C ARG A 122 3.08 19.29 -20.82
N PHE A 123 2.91 20.13 -19.81
CA PHE A 123 2.21 21.42 -19.89
C PHE A 123 3.10 22.62 -19.53
N GLY A 124 4.39 22.39 -19.28
CA GLY A 124 5.40 23.41 -18.98
C GLY A 124 6.26 23.77 -20.18
#